data_AF-A0A7J6RJK9-F1
#
_entry.id   AF-A0A7J6RJK9-F1
#
_cell.length_a   1.000
_cell.length_b   1.000
_cell.length_c   1.000
_cell.angle_alpha   90.00
_cell.angle_beta   90.00
_cell.angle_gamma   90.00
#
_symmetry.space_group_name_H-M   'P 1'
#
loop_
_entity.id
_entity.type
_entity.pdbx_description
1 polymer ?
#
loop_
_entity_poly.entity_id
_entity_poly.type
_entity_poly.pdbx_seq_one_letter_code
_entity_poly.pdbx_strand_id
1 'polypeptide(L)'
;YSCQHGELECTINRFQGCVIKKGGGNQLQTFKAIYNEEVDIHKGSNKWNTTANEGLPQLHEVYACRDGDESWDIVAEFAKETGELRPPHGYTPWSTIDGIPFDFYGKKSFKETVCDAIEKRGGHCPDRPVSQSLRANSLERLLYGYRSLRALL
;
A
#
# COMPACT_ATOMS: atom_id res chain seq x y z
N TYR A 1 4.85 -24.64 -4.71
CA TYR A 1 4.32 -23.58 -5.60
C TYR A 1 5.15 -23.53 -6.86
N SER A 2 4.61 -23.00 -7.96
CA SER A 2 5.35 -22.77 -9.22
C SER A 2 5.13 -21.31 -9.62
N CYS A 3 6.18 -20.65 -10.09
CA CYS A 3 6.18 -19.23 -10.43
C CYS A 3 6.51 -19.05 -11.93
N GLN A 4 5.92 -18.04 -12.57
CA GLN A 4 5.97 -17.83 -14.03
C GLN A 4 7.39 -17.51 -14.54
N HIS A 5 8.27 -16.99 -13.68
CA HIS A 5 9.66 -16.66 -13.94
C HIS A 5 10.64 -17.65 -13.25
N GLY A 6 10.15 -18.83 -12.85
CA GLY A 6 10.97 -19.91 -12.31
C GLY A 6 11.34 -19.77 -10.82
N GLU A 7 12.35 -20.54 -10.39
CA GLU A 7 12.68 -20.70 -8.97
C GLU A 7 13.15 -19.40 -8.30
N LEU A 8 13.79 -18.50 -9.06
CA LEU A 8 14.25 -17.23 -8.53
C LEU A 8 13.07 -16.35 -8.06
N GLU A 9 12.00 -16.26 -8.86
CA GLU A 9 10.78 -15.53 -8.47
C GLU A 9 10.11 -16.19 -7.26
N CYS A 10 10.03 -17.52 -7.23
CA CYS A 10 9.52 -18.22 -6.05
C CYS A 10 10.36 -17.94 -4.78
N THR A 11 11.69 -17.88 -4.93
CA THR A 11 12.60 -17.54 -3.83
C THR A 11 12.41 -16.11 -3.34
N ILE A 12 12.24 -15.15 -4.26
CA ILE A 12 11.97 -13.74 -3.94
C ILE A 12 10.61 -13.60 -3.25
N ASN A 13 9.55 -14.22 -3.78
CA ASN A 13 8.22 -14.20 -3.17
C ASN A 13 8.23 -14.72 -1.73
N ARG A 14 8.97 -15.81 -1.47
CA ARG A 14 9.17 -16.36 -0.12
C ARG A 14 9.91 -15.38 0.78
N PHE A 15 11.00 -14.79 0.29
CA PHE A 15 11.80 -13.82 1.04
C PHE A 15 10.97 -12.58 1.41
N GLN A 16 10.30 -11.95 0.44
CA GLN A 16 9.44 -10.79 0.66
C GLN A 16 8.26 -11.13 1.58
N GLY A 17 7.67 -12.31 1.43
CA GLY A 17 6.62 -12.77 2.35
C GLY A 17 7.09 -12.88 3.79
N CYS A 18 8.31 -13.39 4.01
CA CYS A 18 8.93 -13.40 5.33
C CYS A 18 9.13 -11.97 5.88
N VAL A 19 9.56 -11.00 5.05
CA VAL A 19 9.66 -9.58 5.46
C VAL A 19 8.30 -9.03 5.90
N ILE A 20 7.23 -9.34 5.15
CA ILE A 20 5.87 -8.89 5.46
C ILE A 20 5.36 -9.50 6.77
N LYS A 21 5.51 -10.82 6.95
CA LYS A 21 4.88 -11.57 8.04
C LYS A 21 5.67 -11.56 9.35
N LYS A 22 7.00 -11.53 9.29
CA LYS A 22 7.85 -11.34 10.48
C LYS A 22 7.75 -9.90 11.01
N GLY A 23 7.45 -8.94 10.14
CA GLY A 23 6.96 -7.61 10.53
C GLY A 23 7.96 -6.73 11.29
N GLY A 24 7.48 -6.06 12.32
CA GLY A 24 8.25 -5.20 13.24
C GLY A 24 8.32 -3.71 12.85
N GLY A 25 8.18 -3.37 11.57
CA GLY A 25 8.03 -2.00 11.09
C GLY A 25 6.58 -1.65 10.79
N ASN A 26 6.29 -0.36 10.58
CA ASN A 26 5.01 0.06 10.03
C ASN A 26 4.92 -0.27 8.51
N GLN A 27 3.70 -0.22 7.95
CA GLN A 27 3.45 -0.57 6.55
C GLN A 27 4.34 0.19 5.55
N LEU A 28 4.66 1.47 5.82
CA LEU A 28 5.53 2.26 4.95
C LEU A 28 7.00 1.78 5.01
N GLN A 29 7.47 1.36 6.19
CA GLN A 29 8.82 0.79 6.33
C GLN A 29 8.93 -0.54 5.58
N THR A 30 7.96 -1.44 5.75
CA THR A 30 7.89 -2.70 5.02
C THR A 30 7.84 -2.47 3.51
N PHE A 31 6.99 -1.55 3.04
CA PHE A 31 6.87 -1.22 1.62
C PHE A 31 8.19 -0.68 1.04
N LYS A 32 8.86 0.25 1.74
CA LYS A 32 10.15 0.79 1.30
C LYS A 32 11.24 -0.28 1.21
N ALA A 33 11.24 -1.24 2.13
CA ALA A 33 12.19 -2.34 2.13
C ALA A 33 12.05 -3.20 0.87
N ILE A 34 10.81 -3.64 0.58
CA ILE A 34 10.50 -4.44 -0.61
C ILE A 34 10.79 -3.64 -1.88
N TYR A 35 10.39 -2.37 -1.94
CA TYR A 35 10.67 -1.50 -3.09
C TYR A 35 12.17 -1.38 -3.39
N ASN A 36 13.00 -1.18 -2.37
CA ASN A 36 14.45 -1.06 -2.55
C ASN A 36 15.07 -2.37 -3.06
N GLU A 37 14.61 -3.52 -2.56
CA GLU A 37 15.04 -4.83 -3.08
C GLU A 37 14.62 -5.02 -4.54
N GLU A 38 13.37 -4.76 -4.88
CA GLU A 38 12.88 -4.85 -6.26
C GLU A 38 13.70 -3.98 -7.22
N VAL A 39 14.06 -2.77 -6.79
CA VAL A 39 14.95 -1.87 -7.54
C VAL A 39 16.34 -2.49 -7.71
N ASP A 40 16.89 -3.13 -6.69
CA ASP A 40 18.20 -3.76 -6.73
C ASP A 40 18.19 -5.02 -7.62
N ILE A 41 17.15 -5.85 -7.53
CA ILE A 41 16.90 -7.01 -8.41
C ILE A 41 16.82 -6.55 -9.86
N HIS A 42 16.07 -5.48 -10.13
CA HIS A 42 15.95 -4.92 -11.48
C HIS A 42 17.29 -4.43 -12.04
N LYS A 43 18.21 -3.97 -11.17
CA LYS A 43 19.58 -3.58 -11.54
C LYS A 43 20.54 -4.76 -11.64
N GLY A 44 20.08 -5.99 -11.44
CA GLY A 44 20.89 -7.21 -11.50
C GLY A 44 21.60 -7.57 -10.20
N SER A 45 21.26 -6.94 -9.08
CA SER A 45 21.72 -7.34 -7.76
C SER A 45 20.80 -8.40 -7.17
N ASN A 46 21.36 -9.50 -6.69
CA ASN A 46 20.64 -10.51 -5.91
C ASN A 46 20.86 -10.35 -4.40
N LYS A 47 21.38 -9.19 -3.97
CA LYS A 47 21.68 -8.91 -2.58
C LYS A 47 20.62 -8.00 -2.00
N TRP A 48 19.96 -8.48 -0.95
CA TRP A 48 19.18 -7.63 -0.07
C TRP A 48 20.10 -6.66 0.67
N ASN A 49 19.90 -5.36 0.47
CA ASN A 49 20.64 -4.35 1.22
C ASN A 49 20.02 -4.16 2.62
N THR A 50 20.73 -4.64 3.63
CA THR A 50 20.31 -4.61 5.04
C THR A 50 20.51 -3.28 5.73
N THR A 51 20.86 -2.19 5.04
CA THR A 51 21.12 -0.92 5.70
C THR A 51 19.82 -0.30 6.24
N ALA A 52 19.47 -0.77 7.43
CA ALA A 52 18.70 -0.15 8.49
C ALA A 52 17.32 0.38 8.11
N ASN A 53 16.36 -0.54 7.93
CA ASN A 53 14.98 -0.20 8.22
C ASN A 53 14.74 -0.54 9.69
N GLU A 54 15.00 0.42 10.59
CA GLU A 54 14.67 0.27 12.01
C GLU A 54 13.23 -0.26 12.17
N GLY A 55 13.07 -1.27 13.02
CA GLY A 55 11.81 -1.98 13.20
C GLY A 55 11.66 -3.23 12.34
N LEU A 56 12.30 -3.37 11.18
CA LEU A 56 12.17 -4.60 10.37
C LEU A 56 12.97 -5.79 10.94
N PRO A 57 12.64 -7.03 10.52
CA PRO A 57 13.31 -8.23 10.99
C PRO A 57 14.77 -8.21 10.54
N GLN A 58 15.64 -8.81 11.34
CA GLN A 58 17.03 -8.96 10.97
C GLN A 58 17.16 -9.89 9.76
N LEU A 59 18.14 -9.62 8.89
CA LEU A 59 18.30 -10.39 7.65
C LEU A 59 18.43 -11.90 7.88
N HIS A 60 19.10 -12.32 8.96
CA HIS A 60 19.24 -13.73 9.28
C HIS A 60 17.90 -14.38 9.66
N GLU A 61 16.97 -13.64 10.27
CA GLU A 61 15.62 -14.12 10.58
C GLU A 61 14.79 -14.30 9.30
N VAL A 62 14.95 -13.37 8.34
CA VAL A 62 14.30 -13.46 7.03
C VAL A 62 14.83 -14.66 6.24
N TYR A 63 16.15 -14.88 6.23
CA TYR A 63 16.73 -16.06 5.59
C TYR A 63 16.32 -17.37 6.26
N ALA A 64 16.31 -17.42 7.59
CA ALA A 64 15.84 -18.60 8.31
C ALA A 64 14.38 -18.93 7.98
N CYS A 65 13.52 -17.91 7.89
CA CYS A 65 12.13 -18.07 7.44
C CYS A 65 12.06 -18.55 5.98
N ARG A 66 12.79 -17.89 5.06
CA ARG A 66 12.83 -18.24 3.63
C ARG A 66 13.25 -19.69 3.42
N ASP A 67 14.24 -20.17 4.16
CA ASP A 67 14.80 -21.51 3.97
C ASP A 67 13.99 -22.60 4.70
N GLY A 68 13.08 -22.22 5.60
CA GLY A 68 12.19 -23.12 6.32
C GLY A 68 10.79 -23.27 5.70
N ASP A 69 10.01 -24.18 6.28
CA ASP A 69 8.63 -24.49 5.86
C ASP A 69 7.67 -23.31 6.07
N GLU A 70 7.96 -22.44 7.04
CA GLU A 70 7.16 -21.23 7.32
C GLU A 70 6.95 -20.37 6.07
N SER A 71 7.97 -20.22 5.23
CA SER A 71 7.83 -19.46 3.98
C SER A 71 6.81 -20.04 3.01
N TRP A 72 6.59 -21.36 3.03
CA TRP A 72 5.58 -21.99 2.19
C TRP A 72 4.17 -21.78 2.72
N ASP A 73 3.99 -21.77 4.04
CA ASP A 73 2.70 -21.42 4.66
C ASP A 73 2.33 -19.96 4.35
N ILE A 74 3.32 -19.05 4.38
CA ILE A 74 3.13 -17.65 4.00
C ILE A 74 2.72 -17.51 2.53
N VAL A 75 3.40 -18.22 1.62
CA VAL A 75 3.04 -18.22 0.20
C VAL A 75 1.64 -18.83 -0.01
N ALA A 76 1.25 -19.84 0.77
CA ALA A 76 -0.09 -20.41 0.73
C ALA A 76 -1.18 -19.41 1.11
N GLU A 77 -0.93 -18.63 2.16
CA GLU A 77 -1.82 -17.57 2.61
C GLU A 77 -2.01 -16.51 1.51
N PHE A 78 -0.93 -16.01 0.93
CA PHE A 78 -1.01 -15.02 -0.15
C PHE A 78 -1.65 -15.56 -1.42
N ALA A 79 -1.40 -16.83 -1.77
CA ALA A 79 -2.08 -17.47 -2.89
C ALA A 79 -3.59 -17.58 -2.66
N LYS A 80 -4.02 -17.85 -1.42
CA LYS A 80 -5.43 -17.87 -1.05
C LYS A 80 -6.06 -16.47 -1.16
N GLU A 81 -5.43 -15.45 -0.56
CA GLU A 81 -5.91 -14.06 -0.66
C GLU A 81 -6.04 -13.60 -2.12
N THR A 82 -5.04 -13.93 -2.95
CA THR A 82 -5.03 -13.64 -4.38
C THR A 82 -6.17 -14.36 -5.12
N GLY A 83 -6.43 -15.63 -4.80
CA GLY A 83 -7.53 -16.41 -5.38
C GLY A 83 -8.93 -15.95 -4.95
N GLU A 84 -9.03 -15.26 -3.81
CA GLU A 84 -10.27 -14.69 -3.28
C GLU A 84 -10.61 -13.32 -3.89
N LEU A 85 -9.72 -12.71 -4.69
CA LEU A 85 -10.00 -11.44 -5.37
C LEU A 85 -11.31 -11.49 -6.19
N ARG A 86 -12.08 -10.39 -6.10
CA ARG A 86 -13.33 -10.20 -6.83
C ARG A 86 -13.30 -8.84 -7.54
N PRO A 87 -13.28 -8.81 -8.88
CA PRO A 87 -13.14 -9.95 -9.79
C PRO A 87 -11.77 -10.64 -9.66
N PRO A 88 -11.63 -11.91 -10.09
CA PRO A 88 -10.31 -12.53 -10.22
C PRO A 88 -9.37 -11.67 -11.06
N HIS A 89 -8.09 -11.62 -10.69
CA HIS A 89 -7.12 -10.82 -11.44
C HIS A 89 -6.92 -11.36 -12.86
N GLY A 90 -6.76 -10.47 -13.84
CA GLY A 90 -6.47 -10.86 -15.23
C GLY A 90 -4.99 -10.76 -15.62
N TYR A 91 -4.20 -10.06 -14.82
CA TYR A 91 -2.79 -9.74 -15.09
C TYR A 91 -2.08 -9.33 -13.80
N THR A 92 -0.76 -9.27 -13.83
CA THR A 92 0.08 -8.66 -12.78
C THR A 92 0.88 -7.48 -13.36
N PRO A 93 1.03 -6.35 -12.63
CA PRO A 93 0.52 -6.09 -11.28
C PRO A 93 -1.01 -5.89 -11.25
N TRP A 94 -1.64 -6.30 -10.14
CA TRP A 94 -3.07 -6.09 -9.88
C TRP A 94 -3.25 -5.22 -8.63
N SER A 95 -3.77 -4.02 -8.82
CA SER A 95 -4.00 -3.06 -7.74
C SER A 95 -5.51 -2.82 -7.56
N THR A 96 -5.95 -2.66 -6.32
CA THR A 96 -7.32 -2.24 -6.01
C THR A 96 -7.32 -0.96 -5.18
N ILE A 97 -8.32 -0.12 -5.39
CA ILE A 97 -8.57 1.09 -4.60
C ILE A 97 -10.00 0.94 -4.04
N ASP A 98 -10.11 0.79 -2.72
CA ASP A 98 -11.36 0.47 -2.02
C ASP A 98 -12.09 -0.77 -2.61
N GLY A 99 -11.32 -1.82 -2.95
CA GLY A 99 -11.83 -3.07 -3.52
C GLY A 99 -12.16 -3.02 -5.01
N ILE A 100 -12.04 -1.86 -5.66
CA ILE A 100 -12.27 -1.71 -7.10
C ILE A 100 -10.92 -1.85 -7.83
N PRO A 101 -10.80 -2.74 -8.85
CA PRO A 101 -9.58 -2.84 -9.64
C PRO A 101 -9.20 -1.50 -10.29
N PHE A 102 -7.91 -1.16 -10.20
CA PHE A 102 -7.36 0.03 -10.85
C PHE A 102 -7.16 -0.23 -12.35
N ASP A 103 -7.68 0.68 -13.17
CA ASP A 103 -7.51 0.67 -14.62
C ASP A 103 -6.18 1.32 -15.01
N PHE A 104 -5.15 0.49 -15.20
CA PHE A 104 -3.82 0.95 -15.63
C PHE A 104 -3.79 1.55 -17.04
N TYR A 105 -4.79 1.28 -17.88
CA TYR A 105 -4.92 1.84 -19.23
C TYR A 105 -5.90 3.02 -19.28
N GLY A 106 -6.45 3.40 -18.12
CA GLY A 106 -7.38 4.49 -17.96
C GLY A 106 -6.74 5.86 -18.13
N LYS A 107 -7.60 6.89 -18.18
CA LYS A 107 -7.15 8.29 -18.34
C LYS A 107 -6.57 8.90 -17.07
N LYS A 108 -6.86 8.32 -15.90
CA LYS A 108 -6.42 8.84 -14.60
C LYS A 108 -5.19 8.09 -14.15
N SER A 109 -4.22 8.82 -13.62
CA SER A 109 -3.11 8.21 -12.89
C SER A 109 -3.60 7.49 -11.64
N PHE A 110 -2.77 6.58 -11.12
CA PHE A 110 -3.02 5.91 -9.84
C PHE A 110 -3.22 6.93 -8.71
N LYS A 111 -2.35 7.96 -8.67
CA LYS A 111 -2.39 9.04 -7.68
C LYS A 111 -3.72 9.81 -7.71
N GLU A 112 -4.18 10.19 -8.90
CA GLU A 112 -5.47 10.86 -9.06
C GLU A 112 -6.64 9.99 -8.61
N THR A 113 -6.60 8.70 -8.93
CA THR A 113 -7.66 7.76 -8.54
C THR A 113 -7.69 7.54 -7.02
N VAL A 114 -6.52 7.49 -6.37
CA VAL A 114 -6.42 7.47 -4.90
C VAL A 114 -6.98 8.75 -4.29
N CYS A 115 -6.65 9.93 -4.85
CA CYS A 115 -7.24 11.20 -4.39
C CYS A 115 -8.76 11.18 -4.47
N ASP A 116 -9.33 10.74 -5.59
CA ASP A 116 -10.78 10.65 -5.77
C ASP A 116 -11.42 9.74 -4.71
N ALA A 117 -10.78 8.61 -4.40
CA ALA A 117 -11.25 7.68 -3.36
C ALA A 117 -11.16 8.27 -1.95
N ILE A 118 -10.10 9.02 -1.62
CA ILE A 118 -9.98 9.75 -0.36
C ILE A 118 -11.10 10.78 -0.22
N GLU A 119 -11.32 11.60 -1.24
CA GLU A 119 -12.34 12.66 -1.21
C GLU A 119 -13.76 12.09 -1.17
N LYS A 120 -14.02 10.99 -1.88
CA LYS A 120 -15.30 10.28 -1.82
C LYS A 120 -15.65 9.79 -0.40
N ARG A 121 -14.64 9.47 0.42
CA ARG A 121 -14.80 9.09 1.84
C ARG A 121 -14.91 10.29 2.78
N GLY A 122 -14.90 11.52 2.25
CA GLY A 122 -14.90 12.76 3.03
C GLY A 122 -13.51 13.17 3.54
N GLY A 123 -12.44 12.51 3.09
CA GLY A 123 -11.07 12.90 3.38
C GLY A 123 -10.58 14.05 2.48
N HIS A 124 -9.40 14.58 2.79
CA HIS A 124 -8.72 15.56 1.95
C HIS A 124 -7.53 14.91 1.24
N CYS A 125 -7.46 14.98 -0.09
CA CYS A 125 -6.26 14.55 -0.79
C CYS A 125 -5.13 15.59 -0.62
N PRO A 126 -3.95 15.22 -0.10
CA PRO A 126 -2.85 16.17 0.12
C PRO A 126 -2.36 16.88 -1.16
N ASP A 127 -2.56 16.25 -2.31
CA ASP A 127 -2.12 16.75 -3.60
C ASP A 127 -3.13 17.65 -4.32
N ARG A 128 -4.30 17.87 -3.71
CA ARG A 128 -5.32 18.78 -4.23
C ARG A 128 -5.38 20.01 -3.34
N PRO A 129 -5.53 21.21 -3.90
CA PRO A 129 -5.80 22.38 -3.07
C PRO A 129 -7.10 22.14 -2.29
N VAL A 130 -7.11 22.49 -1.00
CA VAL A 130 -8.33 22.47 -0.19
C VAL A 130 -9.36 23.34 -0.89
N SER A 131 -10.47 22.73 -1.35
CA SER A 131 -11.53 23.48 -2.02
C SER A 131 -12.01 24.62 -1.12
N GLN A 132 -12.08 25.83 -1.67
CA GLN A 132 -12.54 27.02 -0.93
C GLN A 132 -14.00 26.89 -0.45
N SER A 133 -14.78 25.94 -1.00
CA SER A 133 -16.16 25.69 -0.59
C SER A 133 -16.29 25.15 0.85
N LEU A 134 -15.26 24.49 1.39
CA LEU A 134 -15.24 24.11 2.81
C LEU A 134 -14.93 25.30 3.75
N ARG A 135 -14.31 26.37 3.23
CA ARG A 135 -14.08 27.62 4.01
C ARG A 135 -15.32 28.51 4.05
N ALA A 136 -16.19 28.44 3.04
CA ALA A 136 -17.44 29.23 3.02
C ALA A 136 -18.44 28.74 4.09
N ASN A 137 -18.53 27.42 4.32
CA ASN A 137 -19.47 26.84 5.28
C ASN A 137 -19.09 27.06 6.76
N SER A 138 -17.82 27.32 7.08
CA SER A 138 -17.40 27.62 8.47
C SER A 138 -17.57 29.09 8.83
N LEU A 139 -17.31 30.00 7.89
CA LEU A 139 -17.51 31.45 8.09
C LEU A 139 -18.99 31.83 8.10
N GLU A 140 -19.85 31.22 7.27
CA GLU A 140 -21.29 31.49 7.33
C GLU A 140 -21.92 31.00 8.65
N ARG A 141 -21.48 29.86 9.21
CA ARG A 141 -21.95 29.39 10.53
C ARG A 141 -21.50 30.30 11.67
N LEU A 142 -20.28 30.84 11.60
CA LEU A 142 -19.79 31.85 12.56
C LEU A 142 -20.57 33.17 12.45
N LEU A 143 -20.90 33.61 11.24
CA LEU A 143 -21.67 34.85 11.01
C LEU A 143 -23.15 34.72 11.41
N TYR A 144 -23.78 33.55 11.19
CA TYR A 144 -25.13 33.28 11.68
C TYR A 144 -25.19 33.19 13.21
N GLY A 145 -24.19 32.57 13.85
CA GLY A 145 -24.09 32.52 15.31
C GLY A 145 -23.96 33.92 15.95
N TYR A 146 -23.16 34.80 15.34
CA TYR A 146 -23.00 36.18 15.84
C TYR A 146 -24.22 37.08 15.59
N ARG A 147 -24.98 36.87 14.50
CA ARG A 147 -26.21 37.63 14.24
C ARG A 147 -27.35 37.25 15.21
N SER A 148 -27.42 36.00 15.64
CA SER A 148 -28.44 35.57 16.62
C SER A 148 -28.18 36.10 18.03
N LEU A 149 -26.92 36.38 18.40
CA LEU A 149 -26.58 36.89 19.74
C LEU A 149 -26.87 38.40 19.90
N ARG A 150 -27.00 39.14 18.80
CA ARG A 150 -27.26 40.60 18.79
C ARG A 150 -28.75 40.97 18.82
N ALA A 151 -29.65 40.00 18.75
CA ALA A 151 -31.10 40.21 18.87
C ALA A 151 -31.64 39.93 20.28
N LEU A 152 -30.76 39.64 21.26
CA LEU A 152 -31.11 39.28 22.64
C LEU A 152 -30.43 40.18 23.71
N LEU A 153 -29.90 41.34 23.30
CA LEU A 153 -29.45 42.42 24.18
C LEU A 153 -29.99 43.76 23.65
#